data_AF-A0A969HVQ0-F1
#
_entry.id   AF-A0A969HVQ0-F1
#
_cell.length_a   1.000
_cell.length_b   1.000
_cell.length_c   1.000
_cell.angle_alpha   90.00
_cell.angle_beta   90.00
_cell.angle_gamma   90.00
#
_symmetry.space_group_name_H-M   'P 1'
#
loop_
_entity.id
_entity.type
_entity.pdbx_description
1 polymer ?
#
loop_
_entity_poly.entity_id
_entity_poly.type
_entity_poly.pdbx_seq_one_letter_code
_entity_poly.pdbx_strand_id
1 'polypeptide(L)' 'MITEQEAALNDLITALKSLEQEDDIQTLVADLEELQKLYQELNIQEKIENNQGDLILTDQTIKGITQKTAEIRNGIVG' A
#
# COMPACT_ATOMS: atom_id res chain seq x y z
N MET A 1 -12.92 -3.08 -2.11
CA MET A 1 -12.14 -4.35 -2.13
C MET A 1 -10.66 -4.04 -1.98
N ILE A 2 -9.82 -5.03 -1.65
CA ILE A 2 -8.37 -4.80 -1.46
C ILE A 2 -7.66 -4.35 -2.75
N THR A 3 -8.14 -4.79 -3.91
CA THR A 3 -7.71 -4.33 -5.24
C THR A 3 -7.98 -2.84 -5.48
N GLU A 4 -9.12 -2.32 -5.01
CA GLU A 4 -9.45 -0.90 -5.09
C GLU A 4 -8.55 -0.06 -4.18
N GLN A 5 -8.10 -0.61 -3.05
CA GLN A 5 -7.15 0.06 -2.15
C GLN A 5 -5.76 0.16 -2.76
N GLU A 6 -5.30 -0.89 -3.45
CA GLU A 6 -4.04 -0.88 -4.19
C GLU A 6 -4.07 0.17 -5.32
N ALA A 7 -5.16 0.23 -6.09
CA ALA A 7 -5.34 1.23 -7.14
C ALA A 7 -5.33 2.66 -6.57
N ALA A 8 -6.10 2.91 -5.50
CA ALA A 8 -6.14 4.22 -4.85
C ALA A 8 -4.77 4.64 -4.28
N LEU A 9 -3.99 3.69 -3.76
CA LEU A 9 -2.62 3.95 -3.29
C LEU A 9 -1.69 4.35 -4.43
N ASN A 10 -1.79 3.68 -5.58
CA ASN A 10 -0.99 4.01 -6.76
C ASN A 10 -1.32 5.42 -7.29
N ASP A 11 -2.61 5.78 -7.32
CA ASP A 11 -3.04 7.12 -7.72
C ASP A 11 -2.52 8.20 -6.76
N LEU A 12 -2.53 7.93 -5.45
CA LEU A 12 -1.98 8.83 -4.44
C LEU A 12 -0.47 9.03 -4.60
N ILE A 13 0.31 7.96 -4.77
CA ILE A 13 1.76 8.04 -5.03
C ILE A 13 2.03 8.87 -6.27
N THR A 14 1.27 8.65 -7.35
CA THR A 14 1.42 9.38 -8.61
C THR A 14 1.13 10.87 -8.43
N ALA A 15 0.06 11.20 -7.70
CA ALA A 15 -0.28 12.59 -7.39
C ALA A 15 0.80 13.27 -6.56
N LEU A 16 1.27 12.63 -5.48
CA LEU A 16 2.31 13.18 -4.62
C LEU A 16 3.65 13.37 -5.34
N LYS A 17 4.03 12.45 -6.24
CA LYS A 17 5.22 12.59 -7.09
C LYS A 17 5.14 13.73 -8.11
N SER A 18 3.94 14.16 -8.47
CA SER A 18 3.74 15.29 -9.38
C SER A 18 3.92 16.66 -8.70
N LEU A 19 3.97 16.69 -7.37
CA LEU A 19 4.21 17.89 -6.57
C LEU A 19 5.71 18.14 -6.40
N GLU A 20 6.06 19.38 -6.06
CA GLU A 20 7.41 19.74 -5.63
C GLU A 20 7.81 18.92 -4.41
N GLN A 21 8.93 18.22 -4.51
CA GLN A 21 9.34 17.19 -3.55
C GLN A 21 10.06 17.82 -2.36
N GLU A 22 9.31 18.40 -1.43
CA GLU A 22 9.82 18.75 -0.10
C GLU A 22 10.23 17.48 0.66
N ASP A 23 11.20 17.56 1.57
CA ASP A 23 11.79 16.39 2.26
C ASP A 23 10.72 15.52 2.98
N ASP A 24 9.69 16.16 3.54
CA ASP A 24 8.57 15.48 4.20
C ASP A 24 7.68 14.72 3.20
N ILE A 25 7.50 15.27 1.99
CA ILE A 25 6.74 14.63 0.90
C ILE A 25 7.53 13.44 0.35
N GLN A 26 8.85 13.56 0.22
CA GLN A 26 9.70 12.44 -0.23
C GLN A 26 9.63 11.26 0.72
N THR A 27 9.66 11.54 2.03
CA THR A 27 9.53 10.51 3.07
C THR A 27 8.16 9.82 2.99
N LEU A 28 7.07 10.60 2.87
CA LEU A 28 5.72 10.05 2.71
C LEU A 28 5.59 9.19 1.44
N VAL A 29 6.15 9.65 0.32
CA VAL A 29 6.14 8.89 -0.94
C VAL A 29 6.87 7.56 -0.77
N ALA A 30 8.05 7.54 -0.13
CA ALA A 30 8.81 6.32 0.12
C ALA A 30 8.02 5.32 0.97
N ASP A 31 7.35 5.81 2.03
CA ASP A 31 6.51 4.95 2.87
C ASP A 31 5.30 4.37 2.12
N LEU A 32 4.68 5.17 1.25
CA LEU A 32 3.56 4.72 0.41
C LEU A 32 4.00 3.69 -0.63
N GLU A 33 5.21 3.83 -1.20
CA GLU A 33 5.79 2.83 -2.10
C GLU A 33 6.09 1.49 -1.40
N GLU A 34 6.55 1.53 -0.14
CA GLU A 34 6.69 0.32 0.67
C GLU A 34 5.34 -0.36 0.93
N LEU A 35 4.29 0.43 1.22
CA LEU A 35 2.94 -0.08 1.34
C LEU A 35 2.45 -0.70 0.02
N GLN A 36 2.78 -0.10 -1.13
CA GLN A 36 2.42 -0.62 -2.45
C GLN A 36 3.08 -1.98 -2.71
N LYS A 37 4.36 -2.14 -2.33
CA LYS A 37 5.04 -3.44 -2.46
C LYS A 37 4.35 -4.53 -1.64
N LEU A 38 3.90 -4.22 -0.41
CA LEU A 38 3.15 -5.17 0.41
C LEU A 38 1.81 -5.59 -0.24
N TYR A 39 1.15 -4.68 -0.97
CA TYR A 39 -0.03 -5.04 -1.77
C TYR A 39 0.33 -5.93 -2.97
N GLN A 40 1.44 -5.65 -3.66
CA GLN A 40 1.88 -6.44 -4.81
C GLN A 40 2.33 -7.86 -4.41
N GLU A 41 3.00 -8.00 -3.26
CA GLU A 41 3.42 -9.30 -2.70
C GLU A 41 2.25 -10.25 -2.42
N LEU A 42 1.03 -9.72 -2.29
CA LEU A 42 -0.16 -10.54 -2.14
C LEU A 42 -0.57 -11.26 -3.43
N ASN A 43 -0.07 -10.86 -4.61
CA ASN A 43 -0.49 -11.37 -5.92
C ASN A 43 -2.02 -11.52 -6.02
N ILE A 44 -2.75 -10.53 -5.51
CA ILE A 44 -4.21 -10.59 -5.28
C ILE A 44 -4.93 -10.92 -6.56
N GLN A 45 -4.58 -10.23 -7.64
CA GLN A 45 -5.21 -10.38 -8.95
C GLN A 45 -5.04 -11.81 -9.48
N GLU A 46 -3.81 -12.34 -9.43
CA GLU A 46 -3.50 -13.71 -9.87
C GLU A 46 -4.24 -14.75 -9.01
N LYS A 47 -4.32 -14.55 -7.69
CA LYS A 47 -5.04 -15.46 -6.79
C LYS A 47 -6.55 -15.43 -7.01
N ILE A 48 -7.14 -14.27 -7.29
CA ILE A 48 -8.57 -14.16 -7.66
C ILE A 48 -8.83 -14.93 -8.95
N GLU A 49 -7.99 -14.73 -9.98
CA GLU A 49 -8.13 -15.39 -11.29
C GLU A 49 -7.99 -16.91 -11.21
N ASN A 50 -7.19 -17.42 -10.27
CA ASN A 50 -6.98 -18.84 -10.02
C ASN A 50 -7.96 -19.47 -9.01
N ASN A 51 -9.04 -18.76 -8.61
CA ASN A 51 -9.99 -19.19 -7.56
C ASN A 51 -9.33 -19.49 -6.19
N GLN A 52 -8.18 -18.87 -5.92
CA GLN A 52 -7.44 -18.95 -4.66
C GLN A 52 -7.72 -17.73 -3.77
N GLY A 53 -8.95 -17.20 -3.86
CA GLY A 53 -9.37 -16.00 -3.14
C GLY A 53 -9.25 -16.12 -1.61
N ASP A 54 -9.38 -17.35 -1.12
CA ASP A 54 -9.18 -17.79 0.26
C ASP A 54 -7.71 -17.75 0.71
N LEU A 55 -6.75 -17.82 -0.21
CA LEU A 55 -5.30 -17.75 0.06
C LEU A 55 -4.73 -16.32 -0.05
N ILE A 56 -5.57 -15.33 -0.32
CA ILE A 56 -5.19 -13.90 -0.46
C ILE A 56 -4.86 -13.28 0.90
N LEU A 57 -5.33 -13.87 1.99
CA LEU A 57 -5.32 -13.25 3.31
C LEU A 57 -4.54 -14.14 4.27
N THR A 58 -3.22 -14.21 4.11
CA THR A 58 -2.40 -14.76 5.20
C THR A 58 -2.32 -13.72 6.32
N ASP A 59 -2.48 -14.15 7.57
CA ASP A 59 -2.46 -13.26 8.74
C ASP A 59 -1.18 -12.40 8.80
N GLN A 60 -0.06 -12.92 8.29
CA GLN A 60 1.22 -12.19 8.28
C GLN A 60 1.21 -11.00 7.32
N THR A 61 0.67 -11.15 6.11
CA THR A 61 0.65 -10.04 5.15
C THR A 61 -0.36 -8.96 5.54
N ILE A 62 -1.54 -9.34 6.06
CA ILE A 62 -2.50 -8.38 6.61
C ILE A 62 -1.89 -7.60 7.77
N LYS A 63 -1.14 -8.29 8.65
CA LYS A 63 -0.43 -7.66 9.76
C LYS A 63 0.59 -6.64 9.26
N GLY A 64 1.36 -6.96 8.21
CA GLY A 64 2.32 -6.05 7.59
C GLY A 64 1.65 -4.78 7.04
N ILE A 65 0.58 -4.93 6.25
CA ILE A 65 -0.20 -3.80 5.71
C ILE A 65 -0.77 -2.93 6.84
N THR A 66 -1.31 -3.57 7.88
CA THR A 66 -1.90 -2.88 9.04
C THR A 66 -0.85 -2.07 9.81
N GLN A 67 0.34 -2.65 10.03
CA GLN A 67 1.45 -1.97 10.70
C GLN A 67 1.94 -0.78 9.89
N LYS A 68 2.22 -0.97 8.60
CA LYS A 68 2.73 0.10 7.73
C LYS A 68 1.72 1.25 7.59
N THR A 69 0.43 0.93 7.49
CA THR A 69 -0.64 1.95 7.46
C THR A 69 -0.69 2.76 8.76
N ALA A 70 -0.50 2.11 9.91
CA ALA A 70 -0.47 2.80 11.20
C ALA A 70 0.77 3.71 11.34
N GLU A 71 1.92 3.26 10.86
CA GLU A 71 3.16 4.06 10.83
C GLU A 71 2.98 5.33 9.98
N ILE A 72 2.50 5.18 8.73
CA ILE A 72 2.24 6.31 7.82
C ILE A 72 1.28 7.30 8.48
N ARG A 73 0.16 6.83 9.03
CA ARG A 73 -0.82 7.71 9.68
C ARG A 73 -0.18 8.48 10.84
N ASN A 74 0.61 7.82 11.68
CA ASN A 74 1.22 8.48 12.83
C ASN A 74 2.29 9.50 12.41
N GLY A 75 2.95 9.31 11.26
CA GLY A 75 3.89 10.29 10.71
C GLY A 75 3.23 11.55 10.15
N ILE A 76 1.95 11.48 9.73
CA ILE A 76 1.20 12.62 9.16
C ILE A 76 0.52 13.45 10.26
N VAL A 77 -0.02 12.81 11.30
CA VAL A 77 -0.82 13.48 12.36
C VAL A 77 0.03 13.79 13.60
N GLY A 78 1.36 13.89 13.43
CA GLY A 78 2.33 14.23 14.48
C GLY A 78 2.30 15.70 14.87
#